data_AF-A0A355UD25-F1
#
_entry.id   AF-A0A355UD25-F1
#
_cell.length_a   1.000
_cell.length_b   1.000
_cell.length_c   1.000
_cell.angle_alpha   90.00
_cell.angle_beta   90.00
_cell.angle_gamma   90.00
#
_symmetry.space_group_name_H-M   'P 1'
#
loop_
_entity.id
_entity.type
_entity.pdbx_description
1 polymer ?
#
loop_
_entity_poly.entity_id
_entity_poly.type
_entity_poly.pdbx_seq_one_letter_code
_entity_poly.pdbx_strand_id
1 'polypeptide(L)'
;YHHLMGNITGNQDKPRFMGYADGSLPFDLPGQEYKRIGWKQDITVQDNLAYKKMAMFNAFNMTIPGIPIIYYGDEIGMTGAGDPDNRRMMRFENLSKEEMALQKEIAKLTTLRKDNMALLYGDFSILENTENRLTYKRKYFSNEVTVTLHKDARNPWSYDIQVKNK
;
A
#
# COMPACT_ATOMS: atom_id res chain seq x y z
N TYR A 1 7.85 -14.01 14.17
CA TYR A 1 9.19 -13.61 13.68
C TYR A 1 9.15 -12.18 13.15
N HIS A 2 9.98 -11.30 13.71
CA HIS A 2 10.20 -9.94 13.25
C HIS A 2 11.52 -9.86 12.47
N HIS A 3 11.60 -9.01 11.43
CA HIS A 3 12.81 -8.88 10.61
C HIS A 3 13.13 -7.40 10.32
N LEU A 4 14.37 -7.14 9.90
CA LEU A 4 14.87 -5.80 9.59
C LEU A 4 14.83 -5.46 8.08
N MET A 5 14.31 -6.36 7.25
CA MET A 5 14.15 -6.09 5.81
C MET A 5 13.15 -4.96 5.55
N GLY A 6 13.45 -4.15 4.54
CA GLY A 6 12.59 -3.09 4.05
C GLY A 6 11.48 -3.62 3.15
N ASN A 7 10.23 -3.41 3.55
CA ASN A 7 9.07 -3.70 2.72
C ASN A 7 8.69 -2.42 1.97
N ILE A 8 8.94 -2.40 0.67
CA ILE A 8 8.80 -1.20 -0.16
C ILE A 8 7.47 -1.21 -0.91
N THR A 9 6.80 -0.06 -1.01
CA THR A 9 5.63 0.10 -1.91
C THR A 9 6.03 0.09 -3.39
N GLY A 10 7.25 0.57 -3.68
CA GLY A 10 7.83 0.67 -5.00
C GLY A 10 9.23 1.26 -4.93
N ASN A 11 9.83 1.54 -6.08
CA ASN A 11 11.08 2.28 -6.20
C ASN A 11 11.21 2.89 -7.61
N GLN A 12 12.32 3.57 -7.86
CA GLN A 12 12.63 4.21 -9.14
C GLN A 12 12.92 3.24 -10.31
N ASP A 13 12.92 1.93 -10.08
CA ASP A 13 13.19 0.90 -11.09
C ASP A 13 11.96 0.04 -11.42
N LYS A 14 10.84 0.28 -10.73
CA LYS A 14 9.56 -0.41 -10.94
C LYS A 14 8.47 0.59 -11.31
N PRO A 15 7.49 0.21 -12.14
CA PRO A 15 6.32 1.03 -12.33
C PRO A 15 5.59 1.27 -11.02
N ARG A 16 4.90 2.41 -10.92
CA ARG A 16 4.17 2.76 -9.70
C ARG A 16 2.98 1.83 -9.54
N PHE A 17 2.72 1.42 -8.29
CA PHE A 17 1.62 0.50 -7.97
C PHE A 17 0.27 0.97 -8.53
N MET A 18 0.03 2.29 -8.53
CA MET A 18 -1.22 2.88 -9.02
C MET A 18 -1.53 2.55 -10.48
N GLY A 19 -0.53 2.47 -11.36
CA GLY A 19 -0.74 2.11 -12.76
C GLY A 19 -1.17 0.65 -12.93
N TYR A 20 -0.79 -0.23 -12.02
CA TYR A 20 -1.33 -1.59 -11.98
C TYR A 20 -2.72 -1.63 -11.33
N ALA A 21 -2.90 -0.83 -10.27
CA ALA A 21 -4.10 -0.82 -9.46
C ALA A 21 -5.33 -0.28 -10.21
N ASP A 22 -5.15 0.69 -11.12
CA ASP A 22 -6.23 1.22 -11.96
C ASP A 22 -6.44 0.43 -13.27
N GLY A 23 -5.55 -0.53 -13.57
CA GLY A 23 -5.59 -1.35 -14.77
C GLY A 23 -4.92 -0.74 -16.01
N SER A 24 -4.29 0.43 -15.90
CA SER A 24 -3.55 1.07 -17.00
C SER A 24 -2.32 0.28 -17.43
N LEU A 25 -1.74 -0.50 -16.51
CA LEU A 25 -0.58 -1.34 -16.74
C LEU A 25 -0.91 -2.82 -16.48
N PRO A 26 -0.69 -3.70 -17.46
CA PRO A 26 -0.75 -5.15 -17.23
C PRO A 26 0.39 -5.61 -16.31
N PHE A 27 0.15 -6.65 -15.51
CA PHE A 27 1.16 -7.22 -14.60
C PHE A 27 2.24 -8.06 -15.30
N ASP A 28 1.95 -8.58 -16.50
CA ASP A 28 2.78 -9.58 -17.18
C ASP A 28 3.51 -9.02 -18.41
N LEU A 29 4.02 -7.78 -18.32
CA LEU A 29 4.84 -7.22 -19.39
C LEU A 29 6.34 -7.40 -19.12
N PRO A 30 7.15 -7.59 -20.18
CA PRO A 30 8.60 -7.51 -20.06
C PRO A 30 9.04 -6.14 -19.52
N GLY A 31 10.10 -6.10 -18.70
CA GLY A 31 10.57 -4.85 -18.07
C GLY A 31 10.83 -3.69 -19.03
N GLN A 32 11.31 -3.98 -20.25
CA GLN A 32 11.55 -2.99 -21.30
C GLN A 32 10.25 -2.35 -21.81
N GLU A 33 9.14 -3.07 -21.76
CA GLU A 33 7.86 -2.59 -22.24
C GLU A 33 7.29 -1.51 -21.31
N TYR A 34 7.48 -1.65 -20.00
CA TYR A 34 7.11 -0.59 -19.06
C TYR A 34 7.90 0.70 -19.30
N LYS A 35 9.19 0.60 -19.65
CA LYS A 35 10.00 1.77 -20.02
C LYS A 35 9.47 2.38 -21.32
N ARG A 36 9.17 1.55 -22.32
CA ARG A 36 8.59 2.00 -23.59
C ARG A 36 7.28 2.77 -23.38
N ILE A 37 6.41 2.27 -22.50
CA ILE A 37 5.16 2.95 -22.12
C ILE A 37 5.49 4.28 -21.45
N GLY A 38 6.40 4.31 -20.48
CA GLY A 38 6.80 5.54 -19.79
C GLY A 38 7.39 6.63 -20.68
N TRP A 39 7.98 6.27 -21.82
CA TRP A 39 8.45 7.25 -22.82
C TRP A 39 7.38 7.71 -23.81
N LYS A 40 6.35 6.89 -24.06
CA LYS A 40 5.45 7.08 -25.20
C LYS A 40 4.01 7.41 -24.81
N GLN A 41 3.62 7.17 -23.57
CA GLN A 41 2.24 7.32 -23.11
C GLN A 41 2.23 8.11 -21.81
N ASP A 42 1.34 9.09 -21.74
CA ASP A 42 1.04 9.75 -20.47
C ASP A 42 -0.05 8.95 -19.76
N ILE A 43 0.35 8.16 -18.76
CA ILE A 43 -0.63 7.43 -17.94
C ILE A 43 -1.16 8.33 -16.83
N THR A 44 -2.48 8.34 -16.66
CA THR A 44 -3.19 9.00 -15.57
C THR A 44 -4.06 7.97 -14.85
N VAL A 45 -4.40 8.23 -13.59
CA VAL A 45 -5.29 7.34 -12.82
C VAL A 45 -6.66 7.28 -13.51
N GLN A 46 -7.05 6.10 -13.97
CA GLN A 46 -8.33 5.91 -14.69
C GLN A 46 -9.49 5.51 -13.76
N ASP A 47 -9.19 4.82 -12.66
CA ASP A 47 -10.18 4.28 -11.71
C ASP A 47 -9.84 4.69 -10.27
N ASN A 48 -10.75 5.43 -9.63
CA ASN A 48 -10.59 5.87 -8.24
C ASN A 48 -10.52 4.69 -7.24
N LEU A 49 -10.96 3.48 -7.63
CA LEU A 49 -10.77 2.28 -6.81
C LEU A 49 -9.28 1.97 -6.56
N ALA A 50 -8.38 2.46 -7.43
CA ALA A 50 -6.94 2.34 -7.23
C ALA A 50 -6.46 2.96 -5.91
N TYR A 51 -7.06 4.06 -5.46
CA TYR A 51 -6.73 4.67 -4.16
C TYR A 51 -7.10 3.75 -2.98
N LYS A 52 -8.23 3.02 -3.06
CA LYS A 52 -8.59 2.01 -2.04
C LYS A 52 -7.62 0.83 -2.04
N LYS A 53 -7.23 0.35 -3.23
CA LYS A 53 -6.19 -0.68 -3.36
C LYS A 53 -4.87 -0.22 -2.74
N MET A 54 -4.49 1.04 -2.98
CA MET A 54 -3.27 1.63 -2.43
C MET A 54 -3.33 1.81 -0.91
N ALA A 55 -4.48 2.21 -0.38
CA ALA A 55 -4.72 2.26 1.05
C ALA A 55 -4.59 0.88 1.69
N MET A 56 -5.21 -0.15 1.11
CA MET A 56 -5.11 -1.53 1.60
C MET A 56 -3.67 -2.09 1.49
N PHE A 57 -2.94 -1.74 0.43
CA PHE A 57 -1.52 -2.10 0.29
C PHE A 57 -0.67 -1.47 1.40
N ASN A 58 -0.87 -0.17 1.67
CA ASN A 58 -0.16 0.50 2.76
C ASN A 58 -0.59 -0.01 4.14
N ALA A 59 -1.86 -0.38 4.33
CA ALA A 59 -2.30 -1.04 5.55
C ALA A 59 -1.51 -2.33 5.76
N PHE A 60 -1.43 -3.20 4.75
CA PHE A 60 -0.60 -4.40 4.80
C PHE A 60 0.87 -4.07 5.11
N ASN A 61 1.48 -3.15 4.36
CA ASN A 61 2.88 -2.77 4.53
C ASN A 61 3.18 -2.26 5.95
N MET A 62 2.30 -1.45 6.50
CA MET A 62 2.42 -0.87 7.84
C MET A 62 2.13 -1.86 8.97
N THR A 63 1.48 -2.99 8.72
CA THR A 63 1.10 -3.94 9.78
C THR A 63 1.77 -5.30 9.72
N ILE A 64 2.58 -5.58 8.70
CA ILE A 64 3.46 -6.76 8.67
C ILE A 64 4.80 -6.52 9.40
N PRO A 65 5.54 -7.59 9.75
CA PRO A 65 6.93 -7.48 10.19
C PRO A 65 7.82 -6.84 9.13
N GLY A 66 8.92 -6.19 9.54
CA GLY A 66 9.79 -5.43 8.63
C GLY A 66 9.71 -3.92 8.83
N ILE A 67 10.54 -3.20 8.08
CA ILE A 67 10.57 -1.74 8.05
C ILE A 67 9.71 -1.30 6.85
N PRO A 68 8.54 -0.67 7.05
CA PRO A 68 7.74 -0.17 5.94
C PRO A 68 8.46 1.02 5.29
N ILE A 69 8.54 0.99 3.96
CA ILE A 69 9.13 2.04 3.15
C ILE A 69 8.11 2.45 2.09
N ILE A 70 7.82 3.75 2.03
CA ILE A 70 6.95 4.36 1.04
C ILE A 70 7.83 5.08 0.02
N TYR A 71 7.66 4.79 -1.27
CA TYR A 71 8.32 5.53 -2.33
C TYR A 71 7.61 6.87 -2.54
N TYR A 72 8.33 7.99 -2.61
CA TYR A 72 7.71 9.32 -2.60
C TYR A 72 6.56 9.44 -3.61
N GLY A 73 5.45 10.05 -3.20
CA GLY A 73 4.26 10.18 -4.01
C GLY A 73 3.30 9.00 -3.95
N ASP A 74 3.73 7.84 -3.48
CA ASP A 74 2.84 6.70 -3.23
C ASP A 74 1.84 7.01 -2.10
N GLU A 75 2.21 7.88 -1.17
CA GLU A 75 1.33 8.36 -0.10
C GLU A 75 0.14 9.19 -0.59
N ILE A 76 0.25 9.77 -1.80
CA ILE A 76 -0.86 10.46 -2.48
C ILE A 76 -1.36 9.66 -3.69
N GLY A 77 -0.86 8.45 -3.94
CA GLY A 77 -1.27 7.63 -5.07
C GLY A 77 -0.82 8.17 -6.43
N MET A 78 0.43 8.67 -6.54
CA MET A 78 1.01 9.00 -7.84
C MET A 78 1.04 7.78 -8.76
N THR A 79 0.59 7.96 -10.01
CA THR A 79 0.73 6.96 -11.08
C THR A 79 2.00 7.19 -11.90
N GLY A 80 2.41 6.17 -12.64
CA GLY A 80 3.59 6.21 -13.51
C GLY A 80 3.98 4.81 -14.00
N ALA A 81 4.36 4.70 -15.28
CA ALA A 81 4.86 3.48 -15.90
C ALA A 81 6.31 3.20 -15.50
N GLY A 82 7.09 2.51 -16.33
CA GLY A 82 8.52 2.32 -16.08
C GLY A 82 9.32 3.61 -16.22
N ASP A 83 10.59 3.56 -15.81
CA ASP A 83 11.58 4.65 -15.99
C ASP A 83 11.53 5.24 -17.41
N PRO A 84 11.36 6.58 -17.56
CA PRO A 84 11.44 7.64 -16.54
C PRO A 84 10.12 8.01 -15.84
N ASP A 85 9.00 7.43 -16.24
CA ASP A 85 7.67 7.89 -15.84
C ASP A 85 7.33 7.61 -14.36
N ASN A 86 8.01 6.65 -13.73
CA ASN A 86 7.94 6.45 -12.28
C ASN A 86 8.71 7.52 -11.45
N ARG A 87 9.35 8.50 -12.10
CA ARG A 87 10.16 9.58 -11.47
C ARG A 87 9.56 10.98 -11.69
N ARG A 88 8.24 11.07 -11.86
CA ARG A 88 7.52 12.36 -11.95
C ARG A 88 7.82 13.27 -10.77
N MET A 89 7.74 14.58 -10.99
CA MET A 89 7.88 15.58 -9.93
C MET A 89 6.81 15.36 -8.85
N MET A 90 7.22 15.48 -7.58
CA MET A 90 6.30 15.39 -6.46
C MET A 90 5.29 16.56 -6.49
N ARG A 91 4.03 16.28 -6.16
CA ARG A 91 2.99 17.29 -6.00
C ARG A 91 2.73 17.52 -4.52
N PHE A 92 2.91 18.76 -4.07
CA PHE A 92 2.65 19.18 -2.68
C PHE A 92 1.36 20.00 -2.55
N GLU A 93 0.91 20.60 -3.66
CA GLU A 93 -0.28 21.46 -3.73
C GLU A 93 -1.26 20.92 -4.78
N ASN A 94 -2.49 21.43 -4.75
CA ASN A 94 -3.54 21.07 -5.72
C ASN A 94 -3.84 19.57 -5.79
N LEU A 95 -3.78 18.89 -4.64
CA LEU A 95 -4.16 17.49 -4.53
C LEU A 95 -5.67 17.33 -4.72
N SER A 96 -6.09 16.26 -5.38
CA SER A 96 -7.50 15.88 -5.48
C SER A 96 -8.04 15.45 -4.12
N LYS A 97 -9.37 15.32 -4.00
CA LYS A 97 -10.01 14.86 -2.77
C LYS A 97 -9.56 13.45 -2.39
N GLU A 98 -9.41 12.57 -3.38
CA GLU A 98 -8.99 11.19 -3.24
C GLU A 98 -7.52 11.10 -2.79
N GLU A 99 -6.65 11.93 -3.36
CA GLU A 99 -5.22 12.00 -3.01
C GLU A 99 -5.04 12.49 -1.57
N MET A 100 -5.76 13.54 -1.17
CA MET A 100 -5.76 14.03 0.21
C MET A 100 -6.31 12.99 1.19
N ALA A 101 -7.36 12.26 0.80
CA ALA A 101 -7.94 11.20 1.61
C ALA A 101 -6.94 10.06 1.84
N LEU A 102 -6.27 9.60 0.77
CA LEU A 102 -5.25 8.57 0.84
C LEU A 102 -4.08 9.01 1.72
N GLN A 103 -3.59 10.24 1.55
CA GLN A 103 -2.50 10.78 2.36
C GLN A 103 -2.87 10.80 3.84
N LYS A 104 -4.08 11.24 4.18
CA LYS A 104 -4.59 11.25 5.55
C LYS A 104 -4.70 9.84 6.12
N GLU A 105 -5.10 8.87 5.31
CA GLU A 105 -5.22 7.47 5.71
C GLU A 105 -3.85 6.84 5.99
N ILE A 106 -2.86 7.06 5.13
CA ILE A 106 -1.49 6.57 5.31
C ILE A 106 -0.81 7.24 6.52
N ALA A 107 -1.06 8.52 6.77
CA ALA A 107 -0.61 9.20 7.98
C ALA A 107 -1.19 8.56 9.26
N LYS A 108 -2.48 8.18 9.24
CA LYS A 108 -3.11 7.44 10.36
C LYS A 108 -2.47 6.06 10.56
N LEU A 109 -2.21 5.31 9.50
CA LEU A 109 -1.55 4.00 9.57
C LEU A 109 -0.13 4.11 10.14
N THR A 110 0.60 5.15 9.74
CA THR A 110 1.95 5.44 10.25
C THR A 110 1.91 5.75 11.75
N THR A 111 0.96 6.57 12.19
CA THR A 111 0.74 6.89 13.61
C THR A 111 0.36 5.64 14.39
N LEU A 112 -0.57 4.84 13.87
CA LEU A 112 -1.01 3.59 14.49
C LEU A 112 0.17 2.62 14.69
N ARG A 113 1.05 2.48 13.70
CA ARG A 113 2.25 1.64 13.84
C ARG A 113 3.20 2.20 14.89
N LYS A 114 3.48 3.51 14.84
CA LYS A 114 4.40 4.18 15.78
C LYS A 114 3.98 3.97 17.24
N ASP A 115 2.68 3.99 17.51
CA ASP A 115 2.15 3.94 18.87
C ASP A 115 1.79 2.51 19.33
N ASN A 116 2.11 1.48 18.54
CA ASN A 116 1.70 0.10 18.82
C ASN A 116 2.87 -0.90 18.81
N MET A 117 3.21 -1.40 19.99
CA MET A 117 4.33 -2.34 20.17
C MET A 117 4.14 -3.67 19.44
N ALA A 118 2.91 -4.15 19.28
CA ALA A 118 2.65 -5.36 18.50
C ALA A 118 2.95 -5.16 17.02
N LEU A 119 2.64 -3.99 16.44
CA LEU A 119 3.00 -3.68 15.06
C LEU A 119 4.51 -3.50 14.89
N LEU A 120 5.19 -2.86 15.86
CA LEU A 120 6.64 -2.63 15.82
C LEU A 120 7.46 -3.91 16.05
N TYR A 121 7.13 -4.74 17.03
CA TYR A 121 7.98 -5.85 17.48
C TYR A 121 7.24 -7.18 17.64
N GLY A 122 5.92 -7.18 17.51
CA GLY A 122 5.11 -8.36 17.79
C GLY A 122 5.27 -9.48 16.78
N ASP A 123 5.04 -10.69 17.26
CA ASP A 123 4.96 -11.90 16.43
C ASP A 123 3.81 -11.81 15.43
N PHE A 124 3.97 -12.49 14.30
CA PHE A 124 3.01 -12.52 13.20
C PHE A 124 2.44 -13.93 13.07
N SER A 125 1.12 -14.03 13.02
CA SER A 125 0.40 -15.29 12.77
C SER A 125 -0.78 -15.06 11.83
N ILE A 126 -0.87 -15.84 10.76
CA ILE A 126 -2.05 -15.86 9.89
C ILE A 126 -3.18 -16.61 10.60
N LEU A 127 -4.37 -16.01 10.64
CA LEU A 127 -5.58 -16.60 11.22
C LEU A 127 -6.50 -17.16 10.14
N GLU A 128 -6.53 -16.52 8.97
CA GLU A 128 -7.37 -16.90 7.84
C GLU A 128 -6.70 -16.47 6.53
N ASN A 129 -6.75 -17.32 5.53
CA ASN A 129 -6.25 -17.05 4.19
C ASN A 129 -7.16 -17.71 3.16
N THR A 130 -8.00 -16.90 2.53
CA THR A 130 -8.90 -17.31 1.44
C THR A 130 -8.67 -16.39 0.24
N GLU A 131 -9.32 -16.69 -0.88
CA GLU A 131 -9.22 -15.89 -2.11
C GLU A 131 -9.56 -14.40 -1.90
N ASN A 132 -10.55 -14.12 -1.05
CA ASN A 132 -11.10 -12.78 -0.87
C ASN A 132 -10.83 -12.17 0.51
N ARG A 133 -10.14 -12.89 1.40
CA ARG A 133 -9.92 -12.44 2.78
C ARG A 133 -8.60 -12.98 3.34
N LEU A 134 -7.81 -12.08 3.89
CA LEU A 134 -6.60 -12.37 4.64
C LEU A 134 -6.70 -11.75 6.03
N THR A 135 -6.77 -12.59 7.07
CA THR A 135 -6.80 -12.15 8.46
C THR A 135 -5.52 -12.62 9.15
N TYR A 136 -4.80 -11.71 9.80
CA TYR A 136 -3.61 -12.04 10.58
C TYR A 136 -3.55 -11.22 11.87
N LYS A 137 -2.69 -11.68 12.78
CA LYS A 137 -2.50 -11.08 14.09
C LYS A 137 -1.05 -10.72 14.32
N ARG A 138 -0.85 -9.55 14.92
CA ARG A 138 0.39 -9.09 15.53
C ARG A 138 0.26 -9.14 17.05
N LYS A 139 1.23 -9.71 17.76
CA LYS A 139 1.18 -9.84 19.22
C LYS A 139 2.50 -9.51 19.88
N TYR A 140 2.48 -8.61 20.86
CA TYR A 140 3.60 -8.31 21.74
C TYR A 140 3.12 -8.29 23.19
N PHE A 141 3.41 -9.36 23.93
CA PHE A 141 2.87 -9.62 25.27
C PHE A 141 1.33 -9.50 25.33
N SER A 142 0.80 -8.50 26.05
CA SER A 142 -0.63 -8.23 26.21
C SER A 142 -1.23 -7.39 25.08
N ASN A 143 -0.39 -6.72 24.28
CA ASN A 143 -0.83 -5.89 23.15
C ASN A 143 -1.02 -6.79 21.93
N GLU A 144 -2.24 -6.78 21.39
CA GLU A 144 -2.63 -7.58 20.24
C GLU A 144 -3.28 -6.70 19.19
N VAL A 145 -2.93 -6.90 17.93
CA VAL A 145 -3.56 -6.25 16.78
C VAL A 145 -3.99 -7.31 15.79
N THR A 146 -5.27 -7.35 15.47
CA THR A 146 -5.80 -8.19 14.40
C THR A 146 -6.09 -7.32 13.19
N VAL A 147 -5.58 -7.72 12.03
CA VAL A 147 -5.77 -7.04 10.75
C VAL A 147 -6.51 -7.97 9.81
N THR A 148 -7.57 -7.47 9.20
CA THR A 148 -8.31 -8.18 8.15
C THR A 148 -8.24 -7.36 6.87
N LEU A 149 -7.74 -7.93 5.78
CA LEU A 149 -7.83 -7.38 4.44
C LEU A 149 -8.89 -8.16 3.68
N HIS A 150 -9.81 -7.48 3.00
CA HIS A 150 -10.86 -8.19 2.28
C HIS A 150 -11.32 -7.48 1.01
N LYS A 151 -11.81 -8.30 0.08
CA LYS A 151 -12.40 -7.88 -1.20
C LYS A 151 -13.86 -8.34 -1.20
N ASP A 152 -14.76 -7.47 -0.77
CA ASP A 152 -16.21 -7.71 -0.86
C ASP A 152 -16.76 -7.05 -2.14
N ALA A 153 -17.76 -7.67 -2.77
CA ALA A 153 -18.54 -7.07 -3.84
C ALA A 153 -19.22 -5.75 -3.42
N ARG A 154 -19.59 -5.59 -2.14
CA ARG A 154 -20.24 -4.38 -1.60
C ARG A 154 -19.26 -3.29 -1.17
N ASN A 155 -18.09 -3.66 -0.64
CA ASN A 155 -17.02 -2.74 -0.28
C ASN A 155 -15.67 -3.27 -0.79
N PRO A 156 -15.37 -3.06 -2.08
CA PRO A 156 -14.21 -3.64 -2.70
C PRO A 156 -12.93 -2.98 -2.15
N TRP A 157 -11.94 -3.81 -1.82
CA TRP A 157 -10.61 -3.42 -1.37
C TRP A 157 -10.62 -2.59 -0.08
N SER A 158 -11.00 -3.22 1.03
CA SER A 158 -11.01 -2.57 2.33
C SER A 158 -10.34 -3.42 3.40
N TYR A 159 -10.10 -2.81 4.56
CA TYR A 159 -9.43 -3.45 5.66
C TYR A 159 -9.93 -2.95 7.01
N ASP A 160 -9.79 -3.81 8.01
CA ASP A 160 -10.12 -3.52 9.41
C ASP A 160 -8.92 -3.80 10.29
N ILE A 161 -8.65 -2.88 11.24
CA ILE A 161 -7.59 -3.05 12.23
C ILE A 161 -8.20 -2.93 13.62
N GLN A 162 -8.14 -4.03 14.38
CA GLN A 162 -8.64 -4.11 15.75
C GLN A 162 -7.46 -4.16 16.70
N VAL A 163 -7.32 -3.14 17.54
CA VAL A 163 -6.30 -3.07 18.58
C VAL A 163 -6.92 -3.47 19.92
N LYS A 164 -6.34 -4.48 20.56
CA LYS A 164 -6.68 -4.89 21.91
C LYS A 164 -5.56 -4.46 22.85
N ASN A 165 -5.85 -3.42 23.62
CA ASN A 165 -5.03 -3.00 24.75
C ASN A 165 -5.65 -3.59 26.02
N LYS A 166 -4.84 -4.25 26.85
CA LYS A 166 -5.25 -4.60 28.22
C LYS A 166 -5.02 -3.42 29.14
#